data_AF-A0A971D1E6-F1
#
_entry.id   AF-A0A971D1E6-F1
#
_cell.length_a   1.000
_cell.length_b   1.000
_cell.length_c   1.000
_cell.angle_alpha   90.00
_cell.angle_beta   90.00
_cell.angle_gamma   90.00
#
_symmetry.space_group_name_H-M   'P 1'
#
loop_
_entity.id
_entity.type
_entity.pdbx_description
1 polymer ?
#
loop_
_entity_poly.entity_id
_entity_poly.type
_entity_poly.pdbx_seq_one_letter_code
_entity_poly.pdbx_strand_id
1 'polypeptide(L)' 'DGFYCASYLRAWMLEGALRVMLQEDFGMEWYRSSAAGEWLKALWGEGQHLTAERLLLRHAGGRLSTDAVRYLFEQVLGR' A
#
# COMPACT_ATOMS: atom_id res chain seq x y z
N ASP A 1 7.92 -22.66 -11.66
CA ASP A 1 6.80 -21.70 -11.58
C ASP A 1 5.64 -22.23 -10.76
N GLY A 2 5.60 -21.86 -9.47
CA GLY A 2 4.47 -22.18 -8.58
C GLY A 2 4.10 -21.05 -7.61
N PHE A 3 4.91 -19.98 -7.58
CA PHE A 3 4.78 -18.91 -6.59
C PHE A 3 4.31 -17.57 -7.20
N TYR A 4 3.96 -17.54 -8.48
CA TYR A 4 3.47 -16.32 -9.14
C TYR A 4 2.19 -15.78 -8.47
N CYS A 5 1.23 -16.65 -8.19
CA CYS A 5 0.02 -16.28 -7.46
C CYS A 5 0.34 -15.74 -6.06
N ALA A 6 1.34 -16.30 -5.37
CA ALA A 6 1.76 -15.82 -4.07
C ALA A 6 2.38 -14.40 -4.15
N SER A 7 3.13 -14.10 -5.20
CA SER A 7 3.65 -12.75 -5.44
C SER A 7 2.53 -11.72 -5.62
N TYR A 8 1.46 -12.07 -6.35
CA TYR A 8 0.31 -11.15 -6.48
C TYR A 8 -0.45 -10.94 -5.19
N LEU A 9 -0.68 -12.00 -4.40
CA LEU A 9 -1.32 -11.86 -3.10
C LEU A 9 -0.54 -10.89 -2.20
N ARG A 10 0.80 -11.00 -2.20
CA ARG A 10 1.68 -10.08 -1.47
C ARG A 10 1.64 -8.66 -2.04
N ALA A 11 1.57 -8.51 -3.36
CA ALA A 11 1.45 -7.20 -4.00
C ALA A 11 0.14 -6.50 -3.62
N TRP A 12 -0.97 -7.22 -3.53
CA TRP A 12 -2.25 -6.67 -3.06
C TRP A 12 -2.22 -6.29 -1.59
N MET A 13 -1.60 -7.11 -0.73
CA MET A 13 -1.40 -6.75 0.69
C MET A 13 -0.60 -5.44 0.81
N LEU A 14 0.47 -5.29 0.02
CA LEU A 14 1.28 -4.09 0.01
C LEU A 14 0.50 -2.88 -0.50
N GLU A 15 -0.19 -3.03 -1.63
CA GLU A 15 -1.00 -1.95 -2.21
C GLU A 15 -2.09 -1.47 -1.24
N GLY A 16 -2.77 -2.40 -0.56
CA GLY A 16 -3.77 -2.05 0.44
C GLY A 16 -3.18 -1.22 1.58
N ALA A 17 -2.02 -1.62 2.11
CA ALA A 17 -1.35 -0.85 3.17
C ALA A 17 -0.93 0.54 2.69
N LEU A 18 -0.32 0.66 1.51
CA LEU A 18 0.05 1.96 0.93
C LEU A 18 -1.17 2.86 0.69
N ARG A 19 -2.30 2.30 0.26
CA ARG A 19 -3.53 3.05 0.07
C ARG A 19 -4.12 3.56 1.37
N VAL A 20 -4.08 2.77 2.45
CA VAL A 20 -4.50 3.22 3.78
C VAL A 20 -3.63 4.38 4.24
N MET A 21 -2.30 4.26 4.11
CA MET A 21 -1.37 5.35 4.45
C MET A 21 -1.67 6.62 3.66
N LEU A 22 -1.92 6.50 2.35
CA LEU A 22 -2.30 7.65 1.51
C LEU A 22 -3.61 8.31 1.97
N GLN A 23 -4.60 7.51 2.39
CA GLN A 23 -5.86 8.01 2.92
C GLN A 23 -5.71 8.68 4.28
N GLU A 24 -4.86 8.13 5.16
CA GLU A 24 -4.57 8.68 6.48
C GLU A 24 -3.81 10.01 6.39
N ASP A 25 -2.78 10.08 5.54
CA ASP A 25 -1.89 11.25 5.45
C ASP A 25 -2.44 12.36 4.56
N PHE A 26 -3.19 12.02 3.51
CA PHE A 26 -3.64 12.97 2.49
C PHE A 26 -5.16 13.00 2.27
N GLY A 27 -5.92 12.22 3.03
CA GLY A 27 -7.38 12.15 2.97
C GLY A 27 -7.94 11.21 1.89
N MET A 28 -9.26 11.02 1.89
CA MET A 28 -9.94 10.07 0.99
C MET A 28 -9.75 10.39 -0.50
N GLU A 29 -9.61 11.68 -0.84
CA GLU A 29 -9.31 12.13 -2.20
C GLU A 29 -7.81 12.38 -2.44
N TRP A 30 -6.93 11.60 -1.80
CA TRP A 30 -5.47 11.74 -1.92
C TRP A 30 -4.96 11.79 -3.36
N TYR A 31 -5.67 11.16 -4.31
CA TYR A 31 -5.33 11.17 -5.75
C TYR A 31 -5.40 12.58 -6.37
N ARG A 32 -6.02 13.55 -5.71
CA ARG A 32 -6.06 14.97 -6.10
C ARG A 32 -4.94 15.80 -5.45
N SER A 33 -4.21 15.23 -4.49
CA SER A 33 -3.17 15.92 -3.73
C SER A 33 -1.83 15.85 -4.46
N SER A 34 -1.24 17.01 -4.74
CA SER A 34 0.14 17.07 -5.26
C SER A 34 1.14 16.50 -4.25
N ALA A 35 0.91 16.68 -2.95
CA ALA A 35 1.77 16.13 -1.90
C ALA A 35 1.77 14.60 -1.89
N ALA A 36 0.61 13.96 -2.09
CA ALA A 36 0.52 12.51 -2.24
C ALA A 36 1.28 12.03 -3.49
N GLY A 37 1.20 12.79 -4.59
CA GLY A 37 1.95 12.51 -5.81
C GLY A 37 3.47 12.58 -5.61
N GLU A 38 3.97 13.59 -4.90
CA GLU A 38 5.40 13.70 -4.57
C GLU A 38 5.87 12.57 -3.65
N TRP A 39 5.04 12.16 -2.69
CA TRP A 39 5.33 11.01 -1.84
C TRP A 39 5.43 9.72 -2.66
N LEU A 40 4.50 9.47 -3.58
CA LEU A 40 4.54 8.32 -4.48
C LEU A 40 5.79 8.32 -5.38
N LYS A 41 6.17 9.48 -5.93
CA LYS A 41 7.40 9.59 -6.72
C LYS A 41 8.64 9.26 -5.89
N ALA A 42 8.72 9.74 -4.66
CA ALA A 42 9.82 9.43 -3.76
C ALA A 42 9.87 7.93 -3.48
N LEU A 43 8.72 7.31 -3.17
CA LEU A 43 8.60 5.87 -2.95
C LEU A 43 9.04 5.06 -4.17
N TRP A 44 8.58 5.42 -5.38
CA TRP A 44 8.98 4.73 -6.62
C TRP A 44 10.44 4.95 -6.98
N GLY A 45 11.00 6.11 -6.62
CA GLY A 45 12.42 6.42 -6.79
C GLY A 45 13.35 5.49 -6.00
N GLU A 46 12.84 4.82 -4.95
CA GLU A 46 13.59 3.78 -4.24
C GLU A 46 13.79 2.52 -5.09
N GLY A 47 12.97 2.28 -6.12
CA GLY A 47 13.02 1.04 -6.90
C GLY A 47 12.63 -0.18 -6.09
N GLN A 48 13.17 -1.36 -6.44
CA GLN A 48 12.74 -2.65 -5.90
C GLN A 48 13.81 -3.35 -5.02
N HIS A 49 14.68 -2.57 -4.38
CA HIS A 49 15.75 -3.13 -3.55
C HIS A 49 15.26 -3.63 -2.17
N LEU A 50 14.06 -3.22 -1.75
CA LEU A 50 13.41 -3.67 -0.51
C LEU A 50 12.31 -4.69 -0.79
N THR A 51 12.14 -5.63 0.13
CA THR A 51 10.94 -6.48 0.16
C THR A 51 9.73 -5.65 0.61
N ALA A 52 8.52 -6.11 0.32
CA ALA A 52 7.28 -5.45 0.74
C ALA A 52 7.24 -5.17 2.26
N GLU A 53 7.67 -6.14 3.09
CA GLU A 53 7.74 -5.98 4.55
C GLU A 53 8.73 -4.90 4.97
N ARG A 54 9.90 -4.86 4.34
CA ARG A 54 10.94 -3.87 4.65
C ARG A 54 10.53 -2.47 4.22
N LEU A 55 9.86 -2.36 3.07
CA LEU A 55 9.31 -1.11 2.58
C LEU A 55 8.23 -0.58 3.53
N LEU A 56 7.27 -1.41 3.96
CA LEU A 56 6.27 -0.99 4.95
C LEU A 56 6.91 -0.59 6.29
N LEU A 57 7.88 -1.37 6.79
CA LEU A 57 8.59 -1.01 8.02
C LEU A 57 9.30 0.35 7.91
N ARG A 58 9.94 0.63 6.77
CA ARG A 58 10.65 1.89 6.50
C ARG A 58 9.70 3.10 6.50
N HIS A 59 8.50 2.94 5.94
CA HIS A 59 7.51 4.01 5.83
C HIS A 59 6.44 3.97 6.94
N ALA A 60 6.69 3.25 8.04
CA ALA A 60 5.74 3.10 9.16
C ALA A 60 4.37 2.50 8.78
N GLY A 61 4.28 1.79 7.66
CA GLY A 61 3.06 1.12 7.17
C GLY A 61 2.72 -0.21 7.85
N GLY A 62 3.35 -0.51 8.99
CA GLY A 62 3.08 -1.71 9.78
C GLY A 62 3.57 -3.02 9.13
N ARG A 63 2.90 -4.12 9.49
CA ARG A 63 3.22 -5.46 8.98
C ARG A 63 2.45 -5.72 7.69
N LEU A 64 3.09 -6.40 6.74
CA LEU A 64 2.39 -6.94 5.58
C LEU A 64 1.34 -7.98 6.02
N SER A 65 0.07 -7.65 5.87
CA SER A 65 -1.07 -8.50 6.22
C SER A 65 -2.24 -8.28 5.24
N THR A 66 -3.30 -9.07 5.40
CA THR A 66 -4.55 -8.91 4.64
C THR A 66 -5.49 -7.84 5.22
N ASP A 67 -5.14 -7.23 6.36
CA ASP A 67 -6.06 -6.37 7.12
C ASP A 67 -6.40 -5.09 6.36
N ALA A 68 -5.40 -4.46 5.73
CA ALA A 68 -5.63 -3.25 4.93
C ALA A 68 -6.52 -3.54 3.71
N VAL A 69 -6.31 -4.69 3.06
CA VAL A 69 -7.15 -5.12 1.94
C VAL A 69 -8.58 -5.36 2.41
N ARG A 70 -8.78 -6.11 3.51
CA ARG A 70 -10.09 -6.33 4.13
C ARG A 70 -10.77 -5.00 4.42
N TYR A 71 -10.10 -4.09 5.12
CA TYR A 71 -10.62 -2.78 5.46
C TYR A 71 -11.11 -2.02 4.23
N LEU A 72 -10.32 -1.98 3.16
CA LEU A 72 -10.70 -1.32 1.90
C LEU A 72 -11.91 -1.96 1.23
N PHE A 73 -12.02 -3.29 1.26
CA PHE A 73 -13.21 -4.00 0.76
C PHE A 73 -14.46 -3.66 1.57
N GLU A 74 -14.36 -3.65 2.91
CA GLU A 74 -15.46 -3.31 3.81
C GLU A 74 -15.97 -1.87 3.57
N GLN A 75 -15.05 -0.92 3.37
CA GLN A 75 -15.39 0.45 3.00
C GLN A 75 -16.17 0.55 1.68
N VAL A 76 -15.79 -0.23 0.66
CA VAL A 76 -16.46 -0.20 -0.66
C VAL A 76 -17.81 -0.93 -0.62
N LEU A 77 -17.89 -2.04 0.12
CA LEU A 77 -19.08 -2.89 0.17
C LEU A 77 -20.12 -2.44 1.20
N GLY A 78 -19.77 -1.48 2.06
CA GLY A 78 -20.64 -0.94 3.11
C GLY A 78 -21.02 -1.97 4.17
N ARG A 79 -20.14 -2.95 4.43
CA ARG A 79 -20.33 -4.03 5.41
C ARG A 79 -19.07 -4.26 6.19
#